data_AF-A0A1J5JTU4-F1
#
_entry.id   AF-A0A1J5JTU4-F1
#
_cell.length_a   1.000
_cell.length_b   1.000
_cell.length_c   1.000
_cell.angle_alpha   90.00
_cell.angle_beta   90.00
_cell.angle_gamma   90.00
#
_symmetry.space_group_name_H-M   'P 1'
#
loop_
_entity.id
_entity.type
_entity.pdbx_description
1 polymer ?
#
loop_
_entity_poly.entity_id
_entity_poly.type
_entity_poly.pdbx_seq_one_letter_code
_entity_poly.pdbx_strand_id
1 'polypeptide(L)' 'MPKRKLINRYFLTICMASGMDAAILDPLDGKIMTAVTTTDLLLGNDRFGKNFLKAYRKDLLAD' A
#
# COMPACT_ATOMS: atom_id res chain seq x y z
N MET A 1 2.30 -18.25 -11.00
CA MET A 1 0.89 -17.86 -11.23
C MET A 1 0.85 -16.70 -12.22
N PRO A 2 -0.12 -16.65 -13.15
CA PRO A 2 -0.38 -15.44 -13.94
C PRO A 2 -0.70 -14.24 -13.02
N LYS A 3 -0.38 -13.01 -13.46
CA LYS A 3 -0.66 -11.76 -12.72
C LYS A 3 -0.15 -11.73 -11.26
N ARG A 4 1.06 -12.27 -10.97
CA ARG A 4 1.64 -12.32 -9.59
C ARG A 4 1.64 -10.98 -8.88
N LYS A 5 1.92 -9.87 -9.57
CA LYS A 5 1.91 -8.53 -8.97
C LYS A 5 0.56 -8.18 -8.34
N LEU A 6 -0.53 -8.54 -9.01
CA LEU A 6 -1.89 -8.33 -8.49
C LEU A 6 -2.13 -9.15 -7.23
N ILE A 7 -1.77 -10.43 -7.27
CA ILE A 7 -1.92 -11.35 -6.14
C ILE A 7 -1.11 -10.85 -4.94
N ASN A 8 0.17 -10.53 -5.15
CA ASN A 8 1.07 -10.04 -4.11
C ASN A 8 0.57 -8.73 -3.48
N ARG A 9 -0.03 -7.83 -4.28
CA ARG A 9 -0.60 -6.58 -3.77
C ARG A 9 -1.74 -6.83 -2.79
N TYR A 10 -2.71 -7.67 -3.15
CA TYR A 10 -3.83 -7.99 -2.23
C TYR A 10 -3.41 -8.87 -1.07
N PHE A 11 -2.46 -9.78 -1.27
CA PHE A 11 -1.87 -10.55 -0.19
C PHE A 11 -1.23 -9.63 0.85
N LEU A 12 -0.44 -8.65 0.40
CA LEU A 12 0.19 -7.64 1.27
C LEU A 12 -0.85 -6.87 2.10
N THR A 13 -1.94 -6.39 1.49
CA THR A 13 -2.99 -5.64 2.22
C THR A 13 -3.67 -6.49 3.30
N ILE A 14 -3.88 -7.79 3.04
CA ILE A 14 -4.45 -8.73 4.02
C ILE A 14 -3.46 -8.98 5.17
N CYS A 15 -2.18 -9.14 4.87
CA CYS A 15 -1.14 -9.28 5.88
C CYS A 15 -1.04 -8.03 6.78
N MET A 16 -1.09 -6.83 6.21
CA MET A 16 -1.12 -5.58 6.97
C MET A 16 -2.31 -5.54 7.94
N ALA A 17 -3.51 -5.88 7.45
CA ALA A 17 -4.71 -5.95 8.28
C ALA A 17 -4.64 -7.03 9.38
N SER A 18 -3.78 -8.03 9.19
CA SER A 18 -3.53 -9.12 10.16
C SER A 18 -2.40 -8.80 11.15
N GLY A 19 -1.88 -7.56 11.17
CA GLY A 19 -0.84 -7.13 12.11
C GLY A 19 0.60 -7.34 11.63
N MET A 20 0.84 -7.43 10.32
CA MET A 20 2.20 -7.49 9.78
C MET A 20 2.95 -6.16 10.00
N ASP A 21 4.14 -6.23 10.62
CA ASP A 21 4.98 -5.06 10.92
C ASP A 21 5.87 -4.60 9.75
N ALA A 22 6.34 -5.53 8.92
CA ALA A 22 7.28 -5.25 7.84
C ALA A 22 7.14 -6.22 6.66
N ALA A 23 7.52 -5.76 5.46
CA ALA A 23 7.53 -6.56 4.24
C ALA A 23 8.74 -6.24 3.36
N ILE A 24 9.32 -7.26 2.73
CA ILE A 24 10.29 -7.10 1.64
C ILE A 24 9.51 -7.02 0.33
N LEU A 25 9.58 -5.88 -0.34
CA LEU A 25 8.88 -5.59 -1.59
C LEU A 25 9.69 -4.64 -2.47
N ASP A 26 9.25 -4.44 -3.71
CA ASP A 26 9.82 -3.44 -4.61
C ASP A 26 9.17 -2.06 -4.35
N PRO A 27 9.90 -1.09 -3.76
CA PRO A 27 9.35 0.23 -3.46
C PRO A 27 9.18 1.11 -4.71
N LEU A 28 9.73 0.70 -5.86
CA LEU A 28 9.55 1.39 -7.14
C LEU A 28 8.28 0.94 -7.87
N ASP A 29 7.62 -0.13 -7.41
CA ASP A 29 6.32 -0.55 -7.95
C ASP A 29 5.20 0.35 -7.37
N GLY A 30 4.81 1.36 -8.14
CA GLY A 30 3.81 2.34 -7.74
C GLY A 30 2.46 1.73 -7.34
N LYS A 31 2.05 0.61 -7.94
CA LYS A 31 0.78 -0.06 -7.58
C LYS A 31 0.85 -0.73 -6.22
N ILE A 32 1.99 -1.32 -5.88
CA ILE A 32 2.23 -1.89 -4.55
C ILE A 32 2.32 -0.78 -3.50
N MET A 33 3.07 0.30 -3.79
CA MET A 33 3.18 1.42 -2.86
C MET A 33 1.84 2.13 -2.63
N THR A 34 1.01 2.25 -3.67
CA THR A 34 -0.37 2.75 -3.56
C THR A 34 -1.19 1.88 -2.62
N ALA A 35 -1.09 0.55 -2.75
CA ALA A 35 -1.78 -0.36 -1.84
C ALA A 35 -1.29 -0.24 -0.40
N VAL A 36 0.01 -0.09 -0.16
CA VAL A 36 0.56 0.15 1.19
C VAL A 36 0.01 1.44 1.77
N THR A 37 0.15 2.58 1.08
CA THR A 37 -0.31 3.89 1.57
C THR A 37 -1.82 3.92 1.80
N THR A 38 -2.60 3.30 0.91
CA THR A 38 -4.06 3.24 1.05
C THR A 38 -4.47 2.32 2.21
N THR A 39 -3.81 1.19 2.37
CA THR A 39 -4.12 0.25 3.46
C THR A 39 -3.77 0.85 4.81
N ASP A 40 -2.64 1.56 4.91
CA ASP A 40 -2.22 2.26 6.13
C ASP A 40 -3.22 3.34 6.56
N LEU A 41 -3.81 4.05 5.58
CA LEU A 41 -4.95 4.94 5.81
C LEU A 41 -6.18 4.18 6.34
N LEU A 42 -6.57 3.09 5.68
CA LEU A 42 -7.78 2.33 6.03
C LEU A 42 -7.68 1.64 7.39
N LEU A 43 -6.48 1.23 7.80
CA LEU A 43 -6.21 0.64 9.12
C LEU A 43 -6.10 1.69 10.24
N GLY A 44 -6.15 2.98 9.91
CA GLY A 44 -6.07 4.06 10.89
C GLY A 44 -4.66 4.41 11.37
N ASN A 45 -3.63 3.84 10.74
CA ASN A 45 -2.23 4.11 11.04
C ASN A 45 -1.77 5.47 10.49
N ASP A 46 -2.40 5.97 9.42
CA ASP A 46 -2.15 7.31 8.88
C ASP A 46 -2.99 8.37 9.60
N ARG A 47 -2.40 8.99 10.63
CA ARG A 47 -3.07 10.02 11.43
C ARG A 47 -3.54 11.20 10.57
N PHE A 48 -4.86 11.37 10.48
CA PHE A 48 -5.55 12.35 9.62
C PHE A 48 -5.33 12.16 8.11
N GLY A 49 -4.89 10.97 7.67
CA GLY A 49 -4.66 10.69 6.25
C GLY A 49 -3.58 11.55 5.61
N LYS A 50 -2.62 12.04 6.40
CA LYS A 50 -1.59 12.99 5.94
C LYS A 50 -0.69 12.38 4.88
N ASN A 51 -0.32 11.11 5.04
CA ASN A 51 0.57 10.42 4.10
C ASN A 51 -0.16 10.16 2.78
N PHE A 52 -1.42 9.72 2.84
CA PHE A 52 -2.24 9.55 1.65
C PHE A 52 -2.44 10.85 0.88
N LEU A 53 -2.82 11.94 1.57
CA LEU A 53 -2.99 13.26 0.95
C LEU A 53 -1.69 13.79 0.33
N LYS A 54 -0.55 13.55 0.98
CA LYS A 54 0.76 13.92 0.46
C LYS A 54 1.12 13.11 -0.79
N ALA A 55 0.82 11.81 -0.82
CA ALA A 55 1.04 10.96 -1.98
C ALA A 55 0.16 11.40 -3.17
N TYR A 56 -1.11 11.70 -2.91
CA TYR A 56 -2.02 12.24 -3.93
C TYR A 56 -1.52 13.56 -4.53
N ARG A 57 -1.12 14.53 -3.70
CA ARG A 57 -0.60 15.84 -4.16
C ARG A 57 0.69 15.72 -4.96
N LYS A 58 1.45 14.63 -4.79
CA LYS A 58 2.70 14.35 -5.49
C LYS A 58 2.51 13.46 -6.71
N ASP A 59 1.27 13.09 -7.05
CA ASP A 59 0.95 12.19 -8.15
C ASP A 59 1.66 10.82 -8.03
N LEU A 60 1.78 10.31 -6.80
CA LEU A 60 2.46 9.04 -6.50
C LEU A 60 1.51 7.84 -6.45
N LEU A 61 0.20 8.08 -6.54
CA LEU A 61 -0.81 7.02 -6.50
C LEU A 61 -1.05 6.49 -7.91
N ALA A 62 -0.94 5.17 -8.09
CA ALA A 62 -1.08 4.49 -9.36
C ALA A 62 -2.23 3.47 -9.32
N ASP A 63 -3.09 3.49 -10.35
CA ASP A 63 -4.17 2.52 -10.60
C ASP A 63 -3.65 1.24 -11.26
#